data_AF-A0A4Q2V8B6-F1
#
_entry.id   AF-A0A4Q2V8B6-F1
#
_cell.length_a   1.000
_cell.length_b   1.000
_cell.length_c   1.000
_cell.angle_alpha   90.00
_cell.angle_beta   90.00
_cell.angle_gamma   90.00
#
_symmetry.space_group_name_H-M   'P 1'
#
loop_
_entity.id
_entity.type
_entity.pdbx_description
1 polymer ?
#
loop_
_entity_poly.entity_id
_entity_poly.type
_entity_poly.pdbx_seq_one_letter_code
_entity_poly.pdbx_strand_id
1 'polypeptide(L)'
;MAPKLLTDLPSEIRQQIFKECLKVDGGYVYNAQTDKLTNADEARTPIDLSLRYTCCSIARDTKTIPLAVNTIHFSTSDNWRSLAGCFNLVATAYYILEQDLVFHLAEFITPAMFAQIDAKFPRFRSMFESELANHNISNPVRDRPRSKSLIARMRPPLCPWVRYFFKLYVDGPDVYGPFAHPSFADAHENDYMDPSCRLGRGSHDRWQEQSGDVRDALTYCLGLIAEQAPTEFDNHVYKALPHWVGKYQSQEFLRLKFNLWHIPSTEEVAYALALLNIHDFVWKLPEVWKYPLGFYQALGDDPDKPRPENAERGQYAAEYDNPMRLVDHFDYRYREKIRFSATATAIRFLNRLPAEHRTQIRRLTLHEDSPSVNMPSLHAQGLAPLFKENSLLRVERRVSVFGCVHSFAVPGKDWMTRHKPSPFYGPDFLPKLQSWLIDALAMRDLGIPLDSFIFTLEGGPYSDLCNEVFQACVHMGIAEGEAFNQCCELDLFRSIDSMSVTADKFFLEPRFKEAIEHLVNKTSIFRSDFNPGVPVDPNALVEESIGFDDLEDLIERWEYQAGSFTCKMPTDLYYDVMLASKYDLQTREQYIESQGGKVTEQDS
;
A
#
# COMPACT_ATOMS: atom_id res chain seq x y z
N MET A 1 -32.23 -52.73 23.61
CA MET A 1 -32.50 -51.58 22.72
C MET A 1 -31.61 -51.71 21.51
N ALA A 2 -32.16 -51.65 20.30
CA ALA A 2 -31.32 -51.56 19.10
C ALA A 2 -30.54 -50.22 19.14
N PRO A 3 -29.25 -50.20 18.77
CA PRO A 3 -28.48 -48.96 18.71
C PRO A 3 -29.14 -48.04 17.67
N LYS A 4 -29.50 -46.81 18.09
CA LYS A 4 -29.98 -45.78 17.16
C LYS A 4 -28.79 -45.32 16.32
N LEU A 5 -28.96 -45.29 15.00
CA LEU A 5 -27.96 -44.74 14.09
C LEU A 5 -27.99 -43.21 14.17
N LEU A 6 -26.86 -42.58 13.84
CA LEU A 6 -26.75 -41.12 13.83
C LEU A 6 -27.80 -40.47 12.88
N THR A 7 -28.16 -41.16 11.80
CA THR A 7 -29.19 -40.76 10.84
C THR A 7 -30.62 -40.85 11.36
N ASP A 8 -30.85 -41.61 12.44
CA ASP A 8 -32.17 -41.78 13.05
C ASP A 8 -32.52 -40.66 14.03
N LEU A 9 -31.56 -39.78 14.32
CA LEU A 9 -31.77 -38.61 15.16
C LEU A 9 -32.50 -37.49 14.40
N PRO A 10 -33.31 -36.66 15.09
CA PRO A 10 -33.89 -35.45 14.49
C PRO A 10 -32.83 -34.54 13.88
N SER A 11 -33.17 -33.84 12.80
CA SER A 11 -32.26 -32.96 12.05
C SER A 11 -31.55 -31.93 12.92
N GLU A 12 -32.26 -31.38 13.90
CA GLU A 12 -31.76 -30.35 14.82
C GLU A 12 -30.62 -30.90 15.68
N ILE A 13 -30.81 -32.10 16.23
CA ILE A 13 -29.81 -32.79 17.05
C ILE A 13 -28.61 -33.19 16.20
N ARG A 14 -28.84 -33.70 14.99
CA ARG A 14 -27.76 -34.04 14.05
C ARG A 14 -26.92 -32.81 13.69
N GLN A 15 -27.56 -31.69 13.36
CA GLN A 15 -26.86 -30.45 13.07
C GLN A 15 -26.03 -29.96 14.26
N GLN A 16 -26.55 -30.06 15.49
CA GLN A 16 -25.79 -29.67 16.68
C GLN A 16 -24.56 -30.57 16.90
N ILE A 17 -24.73 -31.89 16.78
CA ILE A 17 -23.60 -32.84 16.84
C ILE A 17 -22.56 -32.50 15.77
N PHE A 18 -22.99 -32.30 14.52
CA PHE A 18 -22.09 -31.97 13.42
C PHE A 18 -21.36 -30.64 13.61
N LYS A 19 -22.01 -29.62 14.19
CA LYS A 19 -21.37 -28.35 14.52
C LYS A 19 -20.23 -28.56 15.51
N GLU A 20 -20.44 -29.35 16.56
CA GLU A 20 -19.40 -29.66 17.54
C GLU A 20 -18.28 -30.52 16.92
N CYS A 21 -18.60 -31.50 16.08
CA CYS A 21 -17.59 -32.36 15.44
C CYS A 21 -16.74 -31.64 14.37
N LEU A 22 -17.31 -30.66 13.67
CA LEU A 22 -16.63 -29.98 12.55
C LEU A 22 -16.00 -28.65 12.96
N LYS A 23 -16.25 -28.18 14.18
CA LYS A 23 -15.59 -27.02 14.75
C LYS A 23 -14.19 -27.43 15.21
N VAL A 24 -13.20 -26.64 14.80
CA VAL A 24 -11.79 -26.85 15.12
C VAL A 24 -11.32 -25.67 15.97
N ASP A 25 -10.47 -25.96 16.95
CA ASP A 25 -9.83 -24.92 17.76
C ASP A 25 -8.98 -24.00 16.86
N GLY A 26 -9.15 -22.69 17.03
CA GLY A 26 -8.52 -21.69 16.16
C GLY A 26 -9.14 -21.55 14.75
N GLY A 27 -9.93 -22.51 14.27
CA GLY A 27 -10.59 -22.47 12.97
C GLY A 27 -9.69 -22.86 11.80
N TYR A 28 -9.82 -22.17 10.66
CA TYR A 28 -9.12 -22.48 9.42
C TYR A 28 -8.18 -21.37 8.98
N VAL A 29 -7.09 -21.73 8.33
CA VAL A 29 -6.16 -20.79 7.68
C VAL A 29 -6.10 -21.07 6.20
N TYR A 30 -6.20 -20.01 5.40
CA TYR A 30 -6.03 -20.08 3.96
C TYR A 30 -4.54 -20.09 3.59
N ASN A 31 -4.15 -21.07 2.78
CA ASN A 31 -2.82 -21.19 2.21
C ASN A 31 -2.86 -20.77 0.73
N ALA A 32 -2.31 -19.59 0.43
CA ALA A 32 -2.31 -19.01 -0.91
C ALA A 32 -1.45 -19.80 -1.92
N GLN A 33 -0.43 -20.54 -1.47
CA GLN A 33 0.42 -21.37 -2.34
C GLN A 33 -0.34 -22.58 -2.89
N THR A 34 -1.15 -23.22 -2.04
CA THR A 34 -1.93 -24.42 -2.40
C THR A 34 -3.36 -24.10 -2.82
N ASP A 35 -3.80 -22.85 -2.64
CA ASP A 35 -5.16 -22.36 -2.83
C ASP A 35 -6.20 -23.15 -2.01
N LYS A 36 -5.83 -23.59 -0.80
CA LYS A 36 -6.64 -24.46 0.08
C LYS A 36 -6.74 -23.94 1.50
N LEU A 37 -7.76 -24.41 2.21
CA LEU A 37 -7.90 -24.23 3.66
C LEU A 37 -7.21 -25.38 4.40
N THR A 38 -6.55 -25.04 5.50
CA THR A 38 -5.94 -25.95 6.49
C THR A 38 -6.45 -25.61 7.88
N ASN A 39 -6.23 -26.47 8.87
CA ASN A 39 -6.48 -26.11 10.26
C ASN A 39 -5.56 -24.94 10.68
N ALA A 40 -6.03 -24.11 11.61
CA ALA A 40 -5.29 -22.96 12.11
C ALA A 40 -4.19 -23.32 13.13
N ASP A 41 -3.89 -24.60 13.32
CA ASP A 41 -2.79 -25.08 14.15
C ASP A 41 -1.42 -24.70 13.55
N GLU A 42 -0.37 -24.77 14.38
CA GLU A 42 1.00 -24.46 13.98
C GLU A 42 1.49 -25.37 12.84
N ALA A 43 1.07 -26.64 12.88
CA ALA A 43 1.42 -27.64 11.87
C ALA A 43 0.64 -27.50 10.55
N ARG A 44 -0.35 -26.59 10.48
CA ARG A 44 -1.24 -26.38 9.31
C ARG A 44 -1.83 -27.69 8.80
N THR A 45 -2.32 -28.52 9.71
CA THR A 45 -2.78 -29.87 9.36
C THR A 45 -3.96 -29.82 8.38
N PRO A 46 -4.10 -30.82 7.48
CA PRO A 46 -5.26 -30.92 6.60
C PRO A 46 -6.57 -31.01 7.40
N ILE A 47 -7.63 -30.39 6.89
CA ILE A 47 -8.97 -30.46 7.50
C ILE A 47 -9.45 -31.92 7.46
N ASP A 48 -9.85 -32.46 8.61
CA ASP A 48 -10.42 -33.80 8.67
C ASP A 48 -11.83 -33.83 8.06
N LEU A 49 -11.96 -34.55 6.95
CA LEU A 49 -13.22 -34.74 6.23
C LEU A 49 -13.79 -36.16 6.40
N SER A 50 -13.19 -36.98 7.27
CA SER A 50 -13.56 -38.39 7.50
C SER A 50 -15.06 -38.56 7.73
N LEU A 51 -15.65 -37.74 8.61
CA LEU A 51 -17.08 -37.76 8.91
C LEU A 51 -17.93 -37.54 7.65
N ARG A 52 -17.53 -36.63 6.77
CA ARG A 52 -18.25 -36.32 5.53
C ARG A 52 -18.11 -37.42 4.49
N TYR A 53 -17.05 -38.21 4.55
CA TYR A 53 -16.83 -39.35 3.66
C TYR A 53 -17.50 -40.64 4.12
N THR A 54 -18.18 -40.65 5.27
CA THR A 54 -18.87 -41.84 5.76
C THR A 54 -20.12 -42.21 4.95
N CYS A 55 -20.99 -41.24 4.60
CA CYS A 55 -22.13 -41.46 3.70
C CYS A 55 -22.67 -40.17 3.06
N CYS A 56 -23.39 -40.32 1.93
CA CYS A 56 -23.95 -39.19 1.18
C CYS A 56 -24.98 -38.36 1.98
N SER A 57 -25.70 -38.97 2.93
CA SER A 57 -26.63 -38.22 3.79
C SER A 57 -25.86 -37.25 4.67
N ILE A 58 -24.88 -37.74 5.42
CA ILE A 58 -24.04 -36.91 6.30
C ILE A 58 -23.29 -35.86 5.47
N ALA A 59 -22.74 -36.23 4.32
CA ALA A 59 -22.07 -35.29 3.42
C ALA A 59 -22.97 -34.12 3.00
N ARG A 60 -24.27 -34.39 2.75
CA ARG A 60 -25.27 -33.38 2.39
C ARG A 60 -25.67 -32.54 3.60
N ASP A 61 -25.93 -33.16 4.74
CA ASP A 61 -26.33 -32.48 5.98
C ASP A 61 -25.24 -31.54 6.53
N THR A 62 -23.97 -31.86 6.24
CA THR A 62 -22.79 -31.11 6.71
C THR A 62 -22.21 -30.16 5.66
N LYS A 63 -22.77 -30.09 4.44
CA LYS A 63 -22.17 -29.37 3.29
C LYS A 63 -21.77 -27.93 3.63
N THR A 64 -22.56 -27.24 4.44
CA THR A 64 -22.38 -25.82 4.78
C THR A 64 -21.84 -25.58 6.19
N ILE A 65 -21.82 -26.60 7.05
CA ILE A 65 -21.50 -26.46 8.48
C ILE A 65 -20.05 -26.01 8.73
N PRO A 66 -19.01 -26.59 8.09
CA PRO A 66 -17.61 -26.25 8.38
C PRO A 66 -17.31 -24.75 8.29
N LEU A 67 -17.80 -24.09 7.24
CA LEU A 67 -17.60 -22.65 7.02
C LEU A 67 -18.45 -21.78 7.95
N ALA A 68 -19.56 -22.33 8.47
CA ALA A 68 -20.46 -21.61 9.36
C ALA A 68 -19.98 -21.59 10.81
N VAL A 69 -19.22 -22.59 11.25
CA VAL A 69 -18.76 -22.70 12.64
C VAL A 69 -17.32 -22.26 12.84
N ASN A 70 -16.47 -22.35 11.81
CA ASN A 70 -15.05 -22.00 11.89
C ASN A 70 -14.78 -20.58 11.38
N THR A 71 -13.90 -19.87 12.09
CA THR A 71 -13.31 -18.62 11.61
C THR A 71 -12.28 -18.93 10.53
N ILE A 72 -12.22 -18.14 9.46
CA ILE A 72 -11.20 -18.30 8.41
C ILE A 72 -10.21 -17.15 8.49
N HIS A 73 -8.93 -17.50 8.60
CA HIS A 73 -7.83 -16.58 8.72
C HIS A 73 -7.11 -16.41 7.38
N PHE A 74 -6.84 -15.16 7.02
CA PHE A 74 -6.06 -14.77 5.85
C PHE A 74 -4.89 -13.90 6.32
N SER A 75 -3.75 -14.05 5.67
CA SER A 75 -2.55 -13.24 5.91
C SER A 75 -2.05 -12.65 4.59
N THR A 76 -1.23 -11.61 4.69
CA THR A 76 -0.53 -11.03 3.54
C THR A 76 0.32 -12.10 2.84
N SER A 77 0.31 -12.14 1.50
CA SER A 77 0.90 -13.26 0.74
C SER A 77 1.85 -12.79 -0.36
N ASP A 78 3.06 -13.37 -0.40
CA ASP A 78 4.11 -13.18 -1.42
C ASP A 78 4.11 -14.25 -2.51
N ASN A 79 3.15 -15.19 -2.51
CA ASN A 79 3.06 -16.28 -3.50
C ASN A 79 2.97 -15.82 -4.97
N TRP A 80 2.69 -14.54 -5.19
CA TRP A 80 2.53 -13.94 -6.51
C TRP A 80 3.49 -12.76 -6.72
N ARG A 81 4.71 -12.82 -6.19
CA ARG A 81 5.68 -11.71 -6.17
C ARG A 81 5.82 -10.97 -7.52
N SER A 82 6.19 -11.65 -8.61
CA SER A 82 6.25 -11.01 -9.94
C SER A 82 4.94 -10.35 -10.37
N LEU A 83 3.81 -11.03 -10.15
CA LEU A 83 2.49 -10.50 -10.48
C LEU A 83 2.13 -9.28 -9.65
N ALA A 84 2.38 -9.31 -8.33
CA ALA A 84 2.18 -8.17 -7.44
C ALA A 84 3.04 -6.98 -7.86
N GLY A 85 4.33 -7.20 -8.18
CA GLY A 85 5.22 -6.15 -8.64
C GLY A 85 4.80 -5.52 -9.96
N CYS A 86 4.54 -6.34 -10.98
CA CYS A 86 4.08 -5.85 -12.29
C CYS A 86 2.71 -5.18 -12.20
N PHE A 87 1.80 -5.72 -11.40
CA PHE A 87 0.51 -5.11 -11.12
C PHE A 87 0.68 -3.72 -10.50
N ASN A 88 1.50 -3.59 -9.47
CA ASN A 88 1.76 -2.31 -8.81
C ASN A 88 2.34 -1.29 -9.79
N LEU A 89 3.28 -1.73 -10.63
CA LEU A 89 3.87 -0.91 -11.69
C LEU A 89 2.81 -0.37 -12.65
N VAL A 90 1.96 -1.23 -13.22
CA VAL A 90 0.96 -0.79 -14.22
C VAL A 90 -0.18 0.02 -13.60
N ALA A 91 -0.61 -0.33 -12.39
CA ALA A 91 -1.63 0.42 -11.66
C ALA A 91 -1.14 1.84 -11.32
N THR A 92 0.14 1.97 -10.93
CA THR A 92 0.79 3.26 -10.70
C THR A 92 0.93 4.04 -11.99
N ALA A 93 1.40 3.40 -13.07
CA ALA A 93 1.57 4.03 -14.37
C ALA A 93 0.24 4.60 -14.89
N TYR A 94 -0.85 3.84 -14.79
CA TYR A 94 -2.18 4.29 -15.15
C TYR A 94 -2.60 5.49 -14.30
N TYR A 95 -2.44 5.44 -12.97
CA TYR A 95 -2.82 6.53 -12.08
C TYR A 95 -2.07 7.84 -12.38
N ILE A 96 -0.77 7.75 -12.69
CA ILE A 96 0.04 8.91 -13.06
C ILE A 96 -0.43 9.51 -14.40
N LEU A 97 -0.76 8.66 -15.38
CA LEU A 97 -1.30 9.10 -16.66
C LEU A 97 -2.72 9.67 -16.52
N GLU A 98 -3.56 9.09 -15.67
CA GLU A 98 -4.91 9.59 -15.39
C GLU A 98 -4.85 11.02 -14.82
N GLN A 99 -3.98 11.26 -13.84
CA GLN A 99 -3.72 12.61 -13.31
C GLN A 99 -3.23 13.57 -14.39
N ASP A 100 -2.24 13.15 -15.18
CA ASP A 100 -1.70 13.93 -16.30
C ASP A 100 -2.80 14.37 -17.28
N LEU A 101 -3.67 13.44 -17.67
CA LEU A 101 -4.80 13.73 -18.57
C LEU A 101 -5.78 14.73 -17.94
N VAL A 102 -6.19 14.53 -16.68
CA VAL A 102 -7.16 15.43 -16.04
C VAL A 102 -6.59 16.86 -15.90
N PHE A 103 -5.31 16.99 -15.51
CA PHE A 103 -4.69 18.31 -15.38
C PHE A 103 -4.52 19.02 -16.74
N HIS A 104 -4.11 18.29 -17.78
CA HIS A 104 -3.97 18.87 -19.11
C HIS A 104 -5.30 19.17 -19.80
N LEU A 105 -6.38 18.47 -19.42
CA LEU A 105 -7.74 18.72 -19.91
C LEU A 105 -8.57 19.60 -18.97
N ALA A 106 -7.94 20.22 -17.96
CA ALA A 106 -8.65 20.99 -16.94
C ALA A 106 -9.50 22.13 -17.50
N GLU A 107 -9.10 22.73 -18.62
CA GLU A 107 -9.86 23.81 -19.29
C GLU A 107 -11.24 23.34 -19.84
N PHE A 108 -11.41 22.03 -20.03
CA PHE A 108 -12.67 21.44 -20.51
C PHE A 108 -13.61 21.05 -19.36
N ILE A 109 -13.19 21.21 -18.10
CA ILE A 109 -14.06 20.95 -16.94
C ILE A 109 -15.03 22.13 -16.78
N THR A 110 -16.27 21.94 -17.24
CA THR A 110 -17.29 22.99 -17.18
C THR A 110 -17.81 23.20 -15.75
N PRO A 111 -18.41 24.37 -15.43
CA PRO A 111 -19.06 24.58 -14.14
C PRO A 111 -20.14 23.54 -13.81
N ALA A 112 -20.83 23.01 -14.83
CA ALA A 112 -21.82 21.95 -14.66
C ALA A 112 -21.18 20.59 -14.32
N MET A 113 -19.97 20.31 -14.84
CA MET A 113 -19.19 19.13 -14.43
C MET A 113 -18.72 19.27 -12.99
N PHE A 114 -18.17 20.43 -12.61
CA PHE A 114 -17.79 20.67 -11.21
C PHE A 114 -18.99 20.51 -10.27
N ALA A 115 -20.17 21.03 -10.61
CA ALA A 115 -21.37 20.80 -9.78
C ALA A 115 -21.72 19.31 -9.61
N GLN A 116 -21.51 18.48 -10.64
CA GLN A 116 -21.69 17.03 -10.54
C GLN A 116 -20.62 16.35 -9.69
N ILE A 117 -19.36 16.79 -9.84
CA ILE A 117 -18.23 16.28 -9.07
C ILE A 117 -18.39 16.67 -7.59
N ASP A 118 -18.66 17.93 -7.29
CA ASP A 118 -18.85 18.46 -5.92
C ASP A 118 -20.03 17.76 -5.21
N ALA A 119 -21.08 17.37 -5.94
CA ALA A 119 -22.19 16.61 -5.38
C ALA A 119 -21.79 15.20 -4.89
N LYS A 120 -20.74 14.61 -5.45
CA LYS A 120 -20.23 13.28 -5.07
C LYS A 120 -18.97 13.34 -4.21
N PHE A 121 -18.11 14.32 -4.48
CA PHE A 121 -16.78 14.51 -3.92
C PHE A 121 -16.60 15.98 -3.50
N PRO A 122 -17.24 16.44 -2.42
CA PRO A 122 -17.35 17.86 -2.08
C PRO A 122 -16.02 18.60 -1.88
N ARG A 123 -14.94 17.86 -1.57
CA ARG A 123 -13.59 18.40 -1.34
C ARG A 123 -12.67 18.34 -2.55
N PHE A 124 -13.07 17.63 -3.60
CA PHE A 124 -12.18 17.36 -4.72
C PHE A 124 -11.77 18.64 -5.43
N ARG A 125 -12.70 19.57 -5.65
CA ARG A 125 -12.42 20.78 -6.42
C ARG A 125 -11.33 21.66 -5.82
N SER A 126 -11.37 21.94 -4.52
CA SER A 126 -10.36 22.78 -3.87
C SER A 126 -8.97 22.12 -3.90
N MET A 127 -8.91 20.81 -3.67
CA MET A 127 -7.67 20.03 -3.79
C MET A 127 -7.16 20.02 -5.23
N PHE A 128 -8.05 19.80 -6.21
CA PHE A 128 -7.73 19.79 -7.62
C PHE A 128 -7.18 21.14 -8.10
N GLU A 129 -7.82 22.25 -7.74
CA GLU A 129 -7.38 23.59 -8.12
C GLU A 129 -6.00 23.92 -7.52
N SER A 130 -5.75 23.53 -6.27
CA SER A 130 -4.44 23.67 -5.61
C SER A 130 -3.36 22.86 -6.35
N GLU A 131 -3.65 21.60 -6.67
CA GLU A 131 -2.68 20.73 -7.34
C GLU A 131 -2.48 21.06 -8.81
N LEU A 132 -3.50 21.55 -9.50
CA LEU A 132 -3.36 22.09 -10.85
C LEU A 132 -2.43 23.32 -10.85
N ALA A 133 -2.46 24.15 -9.81
CA ALA A 133 -1.50 25.25 -9.68
C ALA A 133 -0.06 24.72 -9.52
N ASN A 134 0.15 23.72 -8.66
CA ASN A 134 1.44 23.06 -8.47
C ASN A 134 1.95 22.39 -9.77
N HIS A 135 1.06 21.66 -10.46
CA HIS A 135 1.30 21.10 -11.78
C HIS A 135 1.88 22.16 -12.72
N ASN A 136 1.22 23.31 -12.83
CA ASN A 136 1.59 24.37 -13.77
C ASN A 136 2.92 25.04 -13.42
N ILE A 137 3.27 25.13 -12.13
CA ILE A 137 4.58 25.60 -11.66
C ILE A 137 5.69 24.61 -12.04
N SER A 138 5.44 23.30 -11.86
CA SER A 138 6.40 22.23 -12.14
C SER A 138 6.54 21.93 -13.65
N ASN A 139 5.51 22.25 -14.44
CA ASN A 139 5.42 22.01 -15.88
C ASN A 139 5.17 23.31 -16.68
N PRO A 140 6.07 24.32 -16.63
CA PRO A 140 5.89 25.56 -17.38
C PRO A 140 5.91 25.29 -18.88
N VAL A 141 4.97 25.91 -19.60
CA VAL A 141 4.86 25.86 -21.05
C VAL A 141 6.05 26.59 -21.70
N ARG A 142 7.21 25.91 -21.88
CA ARG A 142 8.14 25.99 -23.05
C ARG A 142 9.59 25.51 -22.82
N ASP A 143 10.16 25.03 -23.93
CA ASP A 143 11.58 24.87 -24.33
C ASP A 143 12.58 24.37 -23.28
N ARG A 144 12.39 23.12 -22.82
CA ARG A 144 13.46 22.40 -22.15
C ARG A 144 14.47 21.86 -23.18
N PRO A 145 15.78 22.04 -22.99
CA PRO A 145 16.78 21.43 -23.86
C PRO A 145 16.57 19.92 -23.91
N ARG A 146 16.65 19.34 -25.13
CA ARG A 146 16.59 17.88 -25.31
C ARG A 146 17.66 17.25 -24.42
N SER A 147 17.24 16.43 -23.47
CA SER A 147 18.15 15.66 -22.62
C SER A 147 19.05 14.80 -23.52
N LYS A 148 20.35 14.82 -23.25
CA LYS A 148 21.32 14.04 -24.02
C LYS A 148 21.32 12.54 -23.67
N SER A 149 20.72 12.17 -22.53
CA SER A 149 20.68 10.78 -22.03
C SER A 149 19.92 9.84 -22.97
N LEU A 150 20.37 8.58 -23.05
CA LEU A 150 19.76 7.53 -23.86
C LEU A 150 18.31 7.27 -23.48
N ILE A 151 18.02 7.18 -22.17
CA ILE A 151 16.66 7.00 -21.63
C ILE A 151 15.69 8.08 -22.12
N ALA A 152 16.12 9.34 -22.17
CA ALA A 152 15.25 10.43 -22.59
C ALA A 152 14.85 10.37 -24.08
N ARG A 153 15.48 9.50 -24.87
CA ARG A 153 15.15 9.27 -26.29
C ARG A 153 14.11 8.17 -26.48
N MET A 154 13.90 7.29 -25.49
CA MET A 154 12.97 6.16 -25.59
C MET A 154 11.51 6.61 -25.51
N ARG A 155 11.21 7.63 -24.69
CA ARG A 155 9.87 8.23 -24.54
C ARG A 155 9.99 9.78 -24.53
N PRO A 156 9.69 10.50 -25.64
CA PRO A 156 9.69 11.97 -25.68
C PRO A 156 8.60 12.57 -24.76
N PRO A 157 8.67 13.85 -24.35
CA PRO A 157 8.03 14.31 -23.12
C PRO A 157 6.50 14.44 -23.20
N LEU A 158 5.83 13.90 -22.17
CA LEU A 158 4.40 14.04 -21.83
C LEU A 158 4.23 15.20 -20.85
N CYS A 159 4.63 14.94 -19.61
CA CYS A 159 4.79 15.86 -18.50
C CYS A 159 6.04 15.41 -17.69
N PRO A 160 6.77 16.32 -17.00
CA PRO A 160 8.00 15.99 -16.28
C PRO A 160 7.89 14.81 -15.30
N TRP A 161 6.79 14.69 -14.57
CA TRP A 161 6.58 13.59 -13.61
C TRP A 161 6.29 12.25 -14.28
N VAL A 162 5.51 12.24 -15.38
CA VAL A 162 5.23 11.01 -16.12
C VAL A 162 6.54 10.47 -16.66
N ARG A 163 7.36 11.38 -17.21
CA ARG A 163 8.71 11.06 -17.65
C ARG A 163 9.59 10.57 -16.50
N TYR A 164 9.49 11.15 -15.30
CA TYR A 164 10.27 10.73 -14.14
C TYR A 164 9.91 9.30 -13.71
N PHE A 165 8.61 8.99 -13.62
CA PHE A 165 8.13 7.64 -13.33
C PHE A 165 8.65 6.61 -14.34
N PHE A 166 8.39 6.81 -15.64
CA PHE A 166 8.84 5.86 -16.66
C PHE A 166 10.36 5.76 -16.72
N LYS A 167 11.10 6.86 -16.50
CA LYS A 167 12.55 6.85 -16.39
C LYS A 167 13.02 5.95 -15.24
N LEU A 168 12.41 6.06 -14.07
CA LEU A 168 12.85 5.37 -12.87
C LEU A 168 12.43 3.90 -12.88
N TYR A 169 11.19 3.60 -13.26
CA TYR A 169 10.59 2.29 -13.10
C TYR A 169 10.65 1.40 -14.34
N VAL A 170 10.87 1.97 -15.52
CA VAL A 170 10.83 1.21 -16.78
C VAL A 170 12.12 1.38 -17.58
N ASP A 171 12.44 2.60 -18.01
CA ASP A 171 13.58 2.83 -18.91
C ASP A 171 14.94 2.67 -18.22
N GLY A 172 15.04 3.07 -16.94
CA GLY A 172 16.24 2.88 -16.12
C GLY A 172 16.61 1.39 -16.01
N PRO A 173 15.70 0.53 -15.53
CA PRO A 173 15.93 -0.91 -15.45
C PRO A 173 16.14 -1.57 -16.83
N ASP A 174 15.51 -1.07 -17.89
CA ASP A 174 15.71 -1.56 -19.27
C ASP A 174 17.14 -1.26 -19.76
N VAL A 175 17.66 -0.05 -19.50
CA VAL A 175 18.95 0.42 -20.03
C VAL A 175 20.14 0.06 -19.13
N TYR A 176 19.96 0.13 -17.82
CA TYR A 176 21.04 -0.03 -16.82
C TYR A 176 20.97 -1.35 -16.06
N GLY A 177 19.96 -2.18 -16.33
CA GLY A 177 19.81 -3.47 -15.67
C GLY A 177 19.29 -3.39 -14.22
N PRO A 178 19.44 -4.49 -13.44
CA PRO A 178 18.89 -4.60 -12.09
C PRO A 178 19.47 -3.59 -11.10
N PHE A 179 20.64 -3.00 -11.39
CA PHE A 179 21.21 -1.90 -10.61
C PHE A 179 20.25 -0.70 -10.51
N ALA A 180 19.58 -0.37 -11.61
CA ALA A 180 18.65 0.74 -11.67
C ALA A 180 17.21 0.35 -11.33
N HIS A 181 16.96 -0.89 -10.90
CA HIS A 181 15.63 -1.35 -10.50
C HIS A 181 15.23 -0.75 -9.15
N PRO A 182 14.27 0.22 -9.13
CA PRO A 182 13.67 0.67 -7.87
C PRO A 182 12.84 -0.47 -7.25
N SER A 183 12.32 -0.27 -6.05
CA SER A 183 11.35 -1.23 -5.51
C SER A 183 10.01 -1.08 -6.23
N PHE A 184 9.52 -2.17 -6.84
CA PHE A 184 8.15 -2.21 -7.35
C PHE A 184 7.11 -2.29 -6.23
N ALA A 185 7.48 -2.72 -5.02
CA ALA A 185 6.55 -2.72 -3.88
C ALA A 185 6.13 -1.29 -3.50
N ASP A 186 7.09 -0.38 -3.50
CA ASP A 186 6.91 1.01 -3.06
C ASP A 186 6.53 1.95 -4.23
N ALA A 187 6.17 1.41 -5.40
CA ALA A 187 5.84 2.20 -6.58
C ALA A 187 4.68 3.19 -6.34
N HIS A 188 3.72 2.87 -5.50
CA HIS A 188 2.64 3.81 -5.15
C HIS A 188 3.00 4.79 -4.03
N GLU A 189 4.10 4.58 -3.29
CA GLU A 189 4.45 5.41 -2.12
C GLU A 189 5.30 6.64 -2.49
N ASN A 190 5.85 6.71 -3.70
CA ASN A 190 6.69 7.82 -4.11
C ASN A 190 5.87 9.01 -4.61
N ASP A 191 6.30 10.22 -4.23
CA ASP A 191 5.88 11.44 -4.88
C ASP A 191 6.56 11.58 -6.25
N TYR A 192 5.74 11.49 -7.30
CA TYR A 192 6.20 11.68 -8.67
C TYR A 192 6.06 13.11 -9.19
N MET A 193 5.18 13.91 -8.57
CA MET A 193 4.79 15.23 -9.08
C MET A 193 5.83 16.29 -8.74
N ASP A 194 6.60 16.10 -7.67
CA ASP A 194 7.76 16.92 -7.35
C ASP A 194 9.10 16.17 -7.31
N PRO A 195 9.56 15.64 -8.47
CA PRO A 195 10.78 14.84 -8.54
C PRO A 195 12.05 15.68 -8.33
N SER A 196 11.93 16.98 -8.11
CA SER A 196 13.04 17.91 -7.92
C SER A 196 12.94 18.70 -6.62
N CYS A 197 12.00 18.35 -5.73
CA CYS A 197 11.75 19.04 -4.47
C CYS A 197 11.65 20.57 -4.66
N ARG A 198 10.96 21.00 -5.72
CA ARG A 198 10.76 22.42 -6.08
C ARG A 198 9.53 23.01 -5.43
N LEU A 199 8.60 22.19 -4.98
CA LEU A 199 7.44 22.59 -4.22
C LEU A 199 7.82 22.68 -2.74
N GLY A 200 7.25 23.65 -2.02
CA GLY A 200 7.31 23.63 -0.56
C GLY A 200 6.52 22.44 -0.02
N ARG A 201 6.96 21.85 1.10
CA ARG A 201 6.16 20.84 1.84
C ARG A 201 4.77 21.43 2.16
N GLY A 202 3.69 20.67 1.93
CA GLY A 202 2.33 21.18 2.16
C GLY A 202 1.23 20.58 1.28
N SER A 203 0.56 21.40 0.43
CA SER A 203 -0.65 20.97 -0.30
C SER A 203 -0.51 19.69 -1.12
N HIS A 204 0.69 19.47 -1.66
CA HIS A 204 1.02 18.35 -2.52
C HIS A 204 0.97 17.00 -1.78
N ASP A 205 1.48 16.98 -0.55
CA ASP A 205 1.51 15.80 0.31
C ASP A 205 0.06 15.29 0.54
N ARG A 206 -0.90 16.21 0.73
CA ARG A 206 -2.33 15.89 0.91
C ARG A 206 -2.97 15.18 -0.28
N TRP A 207 -2.56 15.54 -1.50
CA TRP A 207 -3.13 14.96 -2.72
C TRP A 207 -2.73 13.49 -2.90
N GLN A 208 -1.48 13.16 -2.56
CA GLN A 208 -0.98 11.78 -2.63
C GLN A 208 -1.42 10.93 -1.43
N GLU A 209 -1.54 11.53 -0.23
CA GLU A 209 -1.81 10.80 1.02
C GLU A 209 -3.29 10.52 1.28
N GLN A 210 -4.22 11.31 0.70
CA GLN A 210 -5.69 11.15 0.84
C GLN A 210 -6.33 10.45 -0.37
N SER A 211 -5.61 9.51 -0.96
CA SER A 211 -5.77 9.05 -2.35
C SER A 211 -7.10 8.41 -2.71
N GLY A 212 -7.88 7.86 -1.78
CA GLY A 212 -9.09 7.09 -2.10
C GLY A 212 -10.13 7.92 -2.84
N ASP A 213 -10.66 8.93 -2.13
CA ASP A 213 -11.67 9.86 -2.66
C ASP A 213 -11.13 10.63 -3.88
N VAL A 214 -9.85 11.01 -3.85
CA VAL A 214 -9.19 11.73 -4.95
C VAL A 214 -9.10 10.86 -6.21
N ARG A 215 -8.74 9.57 -6.09
CA ARG A 215 -8.65 8.65 -7.23
C ARG A 215 -10.01 8.41 -7.86
N ASP A 216 -11.05 8.23 -7.06
CA ASP A 216 -12.40 8.04 -7.59
C ASP A 216 -12.95 9.32 -8.23
N ALA A 217 -12.66 10.48 -7.64
CA ALA A 217 -13.01 11.77 -8.22
C ALA A 217 -12.25 12.05 -9.54
N LEU A 218 -10.96 11.71 -9.62
CA LEU A 218 -10.16 11.81 -10.85
C LEU A 218 -10.73 10.93 -11.96
N THR A 219 -11.02 9.66 -11.67
CA THR A 219 -11.63 8.75 -12.65
C THR A 219 -12.99 9.27 -13.10
N TYR A 220 -13.83 9.75 -12.17
CA TYR A 220 -15.13 10.32 -12.51
C TYR A 220 -15.00 11.59 -13.36
N CYS A 221 -14.07 12.47 -13.01
CA CYS A 221 -13.77 13.69 -13.75
C CYS A 221 -13.30 13.38 -15.18
N LEU A 222 -12.34 12.46 -15.33
CA LEU A 222 -11.83 12.05 -16.65
C LEU A 222 -12.94 11.42 -17.52
N GLY A 223 -13.83 10.62 -16.91
CA GLY A 223 -15.00 10.09 -17.59
C GLY A 223 -15.93 11.18 -18.12
N LEU A 224 -16.23 12.20 -17.32
CA LEU A 224 -17.04 13.34 -17.75
C LEU A 224 -16.36 14.12 -18.90
N ILE A 225 -15.04 14.30 -18.84
CA ILE A 225 -14.27 14.96 -19.92
C ILE A 225 -14.35 14.12 -21.20
N ALA A 226 -14.15 12.81 -21.12
CA ALA A 226 -14.22 11.92 -22.28
C ALA A 226 -15.61 11.92 -22.95
N GLU A 227 -16.69 12.11 -22.17
CA GLU A 227 -18.06 12.23 -22.69
C GLU A 227 -18.34 13.60 -23.31
N GLN A 228 -17.90 14.70 -22.68
CA GLN A 228 -18.26 16.07 -23.09
C GLN A 228 -17.29 16.71 -24.08
N ALA A 229 -16.02 16.29 -24.08
CA ALA A 229 -14.95 16.75 -24.94
C ALA A 229 -14.17 15.54 -25.54
N PRO A 230 -14.84 14.65 -26.30
CA PRO A 230 -14.25 13.40 -26.77
C PRO A 230 -13.07 13.63 -27.73
N THR A 231 -13.11 14.69 -28.54
CA THR A 231 -12.03 14.97 -29.50
C THR A 231 -10.74 15.36 -28.78
N GLU A 232 -10.87 16.16 -27.72
CA GLU A 232 -9.78 16.66 -26.90
C GLU A 232 -9.19 15.54 -26.05
N PHE A 233 -10.06 14.72 -25.45
CA PHE A 233 -9.67 13.49 -24.77
C PHE A 233 -8.87 12.56 -25.71
N ASP A 234 -9.40 12.26 -26.89
CA ASP A 234 -8.73 11.41 -27.89
C ASP A 234 -7.35 11.96 -28.25
N ASN A 235 -7.27 13.25 -28.57
CA ASN A 235 -6.03 13.93 -28.92
C ASN A 235 -4.99 13.83 -27.79
N HIS A 236 -5.41 13.97 -26.53
CA HIS A 236 -4.50 13.84 -25.39
C HIS A 236 -4.10 12.39 -25.10
N VAL A 237 -5.00 11.41 -25.22
CA VAL A 237 -4.62 9.98 -25.12
C VAL A 237 -3.57 9.63 -26.17
N TYR A 238 -3.76 10.02 -27.44
CA TYR A 238 -2.79 9.73 -28.49
C TYR A 238 -1.49 10.55 -28.37
N LYS A 239 -1.53 11.72 -27.72
CA LYS A 239 -0.33 12.46 -27.35
C LYS A 239 0.44 11.74 -26.23
N ALA A 240 -0.28 11.21 -25.23
CA ALA A 240 0.26 10.44 -24.11
C ALA A 240 0.83 9.08 -24.55
N LEU A 241 0.14 8.42 -25.48
CA LEU A 241 0.43 7.07 -25.96
C LEU A 241 0.47 7.05 -27.50
N PRO A 242 1.51 7.63 -28.14
CA PRO A 242 1.56 7.74 -29.61
C PRO A 242 1.48 6.41 -30.36
N HIS A 243 1.92 5.31 -29.73
CA HIS A 243 1.82 3.96 -30.30
C HIS A 243 0.39 3.42 -30.36
N TRP A 244 -0.60 4.12 -29.80
CA TRP A 244 -2.01 3.78 -29.91
C TRP A 244 -2.65 4.24 -31.22
N VAL A 245 -2.07 5.24 -31.88
CA VAL A 245 -2.63 5.82 -33.11
C VAL A 245 -2.82 4.73 -34.17
N GLY A 246 -4.07 4.52 -34.59
CA GLY A 246 -4.44 3.51 -35.58
C GLY A 246 -4.46 2.05 -35.06
N LYS A 247 -4.17 1.81 -33.78
CA LYS A 247 -4.12 0.48 -33.17
C LYS A 247 -5.19 0.25 -32.09
N TYR A 248 -5.44 1.25 -31.24
CA TYR A 248 -6.39 1.16 -30.13
C TYR A 248 -7.32 2.36 -30.12
N GLN A 249 -8.54 2.18 -29.61
CA GLN A 249 -9.45 3.28 -29.33
C GLN A 249 -9.02 3.96 -28.02
N SER A 250 -9.10 5.29 -27.97
CA SER A 250 -8.76 6.09 -26.77
C SER A 250 -9.60 5.70 -25.56
N GLN A 251 -10.85 5.28 -25.75
CA GLN A 251 -11.76 4.84 -24.68
C GLN A 251 -11.27 3.58 -23.97
N GLU A 252 -10.40 2.77 -24.59
CA GLU A 252 -9.74 1.65 -23.92
C GLU A 252 -8.83 2.13 -22.78
N PHE A 253 -8.38 3.40 -22.81
CA PHE A 253 -7.61 3.98 -21.70
C PHE A 253 -8.42 3.94 -20.39
N LEU A 254 -9.69 4.31 -20.42
CA LEU A 254 -10.56 4.29 -19.23
C LEU A 254 -10.76 2.87 -18.66
N ARG A 255 -10.54 1.84 -19.46
CA ARG A 255 -10.67 0.42 -19.08
C ARG A 255 -9.38 -0.16 -18.50
N LEU A 256 -8.26 0.58 -18.53
CA LEU A 256 -6.99 0.16 -17.94
C LEU A 256 -7.00 0.22 -16.41
N LYS A 257 -7.94 0.93 -15.78
CA LYS A 257 -8.03 1.06 -14.32
C LYS A 257 -8.25 -0.30 -13.67
N PHE A 258 -7.34 -0.68 -12.79
CA PHE A 258 -7.53 -1.83 -11.91
C PHE A 258 -8.29 -1.44 -10.64
N ASN A 259 -9.10 -2.36 -10.13
CA ASN A 259 -9.64 -2.26 -8.77
C ASN A 259 -8.51 -2.43 -7.76
N LEU A 260 -8.52 -1.60 -6.69
CA LEU A 260 -7.41 -1.56 -5.73
C LEU A 260 -7.20 -2.89 -5.01
N TRP A 261 -8.30 -3.48 -4.54
CA TRP A 261 -8.34 -4.71 -3.75
C TRP A 261 -8.34 -6.01 -4.56
N HIS A 262 -8.34 -5.95 -5.90
CA HIS A 262 -8.41 -7.17 -6.72
C HIS A 262 -7.00 -7.71 -6.99
N ILE A 263 -6.85 -9.04 -6.91
CA ILE A 263 -5.66 -9.72 -7.43
C ILE A 263 -5.95 -10.06 -8.90
N PRO A 264 -5.40 -9.30 -9.87
CA PRO A 264 -5.66 -9.55 -11.29
C PRO A 264 -5.01 -10.86 -11.76
N SER A 265 -5.44 -11.36 -12.92
CA SER A 265 -4.75 -12.45 -13.59
C SER A 265 -3.44 -11.97 -14.25
N THR A 266 -2.54 -12.90 -14.55
CA THR A 266 -1.30 -12.60 -15.27
C THR A 266 -1.61 -12.05 -16.67
N GLU A 267 -2.65 -12.55 -17.33
CA GLU A 267 -3.09 -12.10 -18.65
C GLU A 267 -3.61 -10.67 -18.63
N GLU A 268 -4.37 -10.28 -17.59
CA GLU A 268 -4.86 -8.91 -17.43
C GLU A 268 -3.70 -7.92 -17.27
N VAL A 269 -2.70 -8.26 -16.44
CA VAL A 269 -1.51 -7.42 -16.24
C VAL A 269 -0.63 -7.38 -17.49
N ALA A 270 -0.44 -8.51 -18.17
CA ALA A 270 0.32 -8.56 -19.43
C ALA A 270 -0.33 -7.71 -20.52
N TYR A 271 -1.66 -7.72 -20.60
CA TYR A 271 -2.42 -6.88 -21.51
C TYR A 271 -2.21 -5.38 -21.20
N ALA A 272 -2.28 -4.99 -19.92
CA ALA A 272 -2.02 -3.62 -19.49
C ALA A 272 -0.58 -3.16 -19.79
N LEU A 273 0.42 -4.03 -19.55
CA LEU A 273 1.82 -3.77 -19.89
C LEU A 273 1.98 -3.50 -21.40
N ALA A 274 1.37 -4.33 -22.24
CA ALA A 274 1.41 -4.16 -23.69
C ALA A 274 0.76 -2.85 -24.15
N LEU A 275 -0.36 -2.47 -23.56
CA LEU A 275 -1.04 -1.20 -23.81
C LEU A 275 -0.15 -0.01 -23.41
N LEU A 276 0.59 -0.10 -22.31
CA LEU A 276 1.52 0.95 -21.86
C LEU A 276 2.89 0.90 -22.55
N ASN A 277 3.11 -0.01 -23.51
CA ASN A 277 4.41 -0.25 -24.17
C ASN A 277 5.54 -0.48 -23.13
N ILE A 278 5.22 -1.27 -22.11
CA ILE A 278 6.16 -1.81 -21.13
C ILE A 278 6.42 -3.26 -21.53
N HIS A 279 7.70 -3.61 -21.69
CA HIS A 279 8.11 -4.91 -22.23
C HIS A 279 8.20 -5.96 -21.12
N ASP A 280 8.07 -7.24 -21.49
CA ASP A 280 7.94 -8.36 -20.55
C ASP A 280 9.16 -8.59 -19.63
N PHE A 281 10.29 -7.91 -19.84
CA PHE A 281 11.44 -8.02 -18.95
C PHE A 281 11.08 -7.66 -17.49
N VAL A 282 10.11 -6.77 -17.28
CA VAL A 282 9.68 -6.32 -15.95
C VAL A 282 9.16 -7.46 -15.08
N TRP A 283 8.68 -8.56 -15.67
CA TRP A 283 8.24 -9.76 -14.93
C TRP A 283 9.37 -10.44 -14.16
N LYS A 284 10.62 -10.31 -14.63
CA LYS A 284 11.79 -10.89 -13.99
C LYS A 284 12.30 -10.04 -12.82
N LEU A 285 12.14 -8.72 -12.90
CA LEU A 285 12.74 -7.78 -11.96
C LEU A 285 12.39 -8.04 -10.48
N PRO A 286 11.13 -8.36 -10.11
CA PRO A 286 10.80 -8.73 -8.73
C PRO A 286 11.51 -9.98 -8.20
N GLU A 287 11.94 -10.90 -9.07
CA GLU A 287 12.58 -12.15 -8.67
C GLU A 287 14.10 -12.05 -8.56
N VAL A 288 14.70 -10.99 -9.11
CA VAL A 288 16.14 -10.79 -9.14
C VAL A 288 16.67 -10.42 -7.76
N TRP A 289 17.77 -11.08 -7.36
CA TRP A 289 18.55 -10.67 -6.20
C TRP A 289 19.31 -9.38 -6.49
N LYS A 290 19.20 -8.42 -5.58
CA LYS A 290 19.97 -7.17 -5.57
C LYS A 290 21.21 -7.34 -4.69
N TYR A 291 22.24 -6.58 -5.03
CA TYR A 291 23.55 -6.64 -4.38
C TYR A 291 23.92 -5.26 -3.79
N PRO A 292 24.92 -5.17 -2.91
CA PRO A 292 25.51 -3.90 -2.50
C PRO A 292 26.20 -3.19 -3.67
N LEU A 293 26.40 -1.88 -3.55
CA LEU A 293 26.98 -1.03 -4.61
C LEU A 293 28.33 -1.56 -5.15
N GLY A 294 29.18 -2.14 -4.31
CA GLY A 294 30.50 -2.67 -4.71
C GLY A 294 30.42 -3.78 -5.77
N PHE A 295 29.36 -4.59 -5.77
CA PHE A 295 29.13 -5.62 -6.78
C PHE A 295 28.92 -5.01 -8.17
N TYR A 296 28.04 -4.01 -8.25
CA TYR A 296 27.73 -3.32 -9.50
C TYR A 296 28.93 -2.54 -10.06
N GLN A 297 29.71 -1.92 -9.17
CA GLN A 297 30.96 -1.25 -9.56
C GLN A 297 31.97 -2.24 -10.19
N ALA A 298 32.08 -3.46 -9.66
CA ALA A 298 32.95 -4.50 -10.23
C ALA A 298 32.47 -4.99 -11.60
N LEU A 299 31.15 -4.99 -11.84
CA LEU A 299 30.55 -5.27 -13.15
C LEU A 299 30.70 -4.11 -14.15
N GLY A 300 31.13 -2.92 -13.70
CA GLY A 300 31.16 -1.71 -14.52
C GLY A 300 29.77 -1.16 -14.83
N ASP A 301 28.76 -1.51 -14.02
CA ASP A 301 27.42 -0.92 -14.12
C ASP A 301 27.45 0.48 -13.48
N ASP A 302 27.45 1.50 -14.35
CA ASP A 302 27.49 2.92 -14.00
C ASP A 302 26.36 3.68 -14.73
N PRO A 303 25.58 4.54 -14.05
CA PRO A 303 24.56 5.39 -14.68
C PRO A 303 25.01 6.16 -15.93
N ASP A 304 26.30 6.53 -16.01
CA ASP A 304 26.83 7.36 -17.07
C ASP A 304 27.41 6.57 -18.26
N LYS A 305 27.61 5.24 -18.11
CA LYS A 305 28.17 4.36 -19.15
C LYS A 305 27.47 2.99 -19.17
N PRO A 306 26.29 2.87 -19.82
CA PRO A 306 25.62 1.58 -19.92
C PRO A 306 26.45 0.59 -20.74
N ARG A 307 26.46 -0.68 -20.32
CA ARG A 307 27.15 -1.75 -21.04
C ARG A 307 26.45 -2.07 -22.38
N PRO A 308 27.18 -2.27 -23.50
CA PRO A 308 26.58 -2.59 -24.80
C PRO A 308 25.77 -3.89 -24.82
N GLU A 309 26.12 -4.85 -23.97
CA GLU A 309 25.46 -6.15 -23.81
C GLU A 309 24.11 -6.07 -23.06
N ASN A 310 23.88 -5.03 -22.27
CA ASN A 310 22.57 -4.72 -21.66
C ASN A 310 21.66 -3.90 -22.60
N ALA A 311 22.14 -3.55 -23.81
CA ALA A 311 21.37 -2.76 -24.77
C ALA A 311 20.33 -3.59 -25.56
N GLU A 312 20.36 -4.92 -25.44
CA GLU A 312 19.26 -5.79 -25.88
C GLU A 312 18.28 -5.99 -24.72
N ARG A 313 17.06 -5.42 -24.87
CA ARG A 313 16.01 -5.37 -23.83
C ARG A 313 15.92 -6.65 -23.00
N GLY A 314 16.06 -6.53 -21.67
CA GLY A 314 15.75 -7.60 -20.72
C GLY A 314 16.72 -8.78 -20.67
N GLN A 315 17.90 -8.68 -21.29
CA GLN A 315 19.02 -9.59 -21.07
C GLN A 315 19.96 -8.98 -20.05
N TYR A 316 19.86 -9.43 -18.79
CA TYR A 316 20.82 -9.05 -17.75
C TYR A 316 22.00 -10.01 -17.77
N ALA A 317 23.16 -9.53 -17.33
CA ALA A 317 24.36 -10.34 -17.17
C ALA A 317 24.07 -11.60 -16.34
N ALA A 318 24.57 -12.77 -16.76
CA ALA A 318 24.35 -14.03 -16.07
C ALA A 318 24.86 -14.00 -14.61
N GLU A 319 25.81 -13.11 -14.32
CA GLU A 319 26.36 -12.80 -13.01
C GLU A 319 25.30 -12.31 -12.01
N TYR A 320 24.16 -11.76 -12.45
CA TYR A 320 23.07 -11.38 -11.54
C TYR A 320 22.37 -12.59 -10.92
N ASP A 321 22.13 -13.61 -11.73
CA ASP A 321 21.49 -14.86 -11.31
C ASP A 321 22.49 -15.79 -10.62
N ASN A 322 23.74 -15.79 -11.09
CA ASN A 322 24.83 -16.62 -10.58
C ASN A 322 26.14 -15.81 -10.39
N PRO A 323 26.27 -15.07 -9.27
CA PRO A 323 27.42 -14.21 -9.01
C PRO A 323 28.67 -14.94 -8.51
N MET A 324 28.83 -16.26 -8.76
CA MET A 324 29.98 -17.04 -8.21
C MET A 324 31.35 -16.44 -8.53
N ARG A 325 31.53 -15.81 -9.70
CA ARG A 325 32.78 -15.14 -10.09
C ARG A 325 33.03 -13.82 -9.38
N LEU A 326 32.00 -13.28 -8.73
CA LEU A 326 32.00 -11.99 -8.04
C LEU A 326 31.65 -12.13 -6.56
N VAL A 327 31.76 -13.34 -6.01
CA VAL A 327 31.38 -13.64 -4.63
C VAL A 327 32.19 -12.84 -3.61
N ASP A 328 33.40 -12.41 -3.95
CA ASP A 328 34.24 -11.56 -3.10
C ASP A 328 33.92 -10.06 -3.21
N HIS A 329 32.93 -9.69 -4.03
CA HIS A 329 32.51 -8.30 -4.25
C HIS A 329 31.17 -7.96 -3.59
N PHE A 330 30.60 -8.87 -2.79
CA PHE A 330 29.44 -8.59 -1.95
C PHE A 330 29.47 -9.38 -0.64
N ASP A 331 29.04 -8.74 0.45
CA ASP A 331 28.91 -9.39 1.76
C ASP A 331 27.53 -10.06 1.95
N TYR A 332 26.52 -9.53 1.23
CA TYR A 332 25.15 -10.03 1.27
C TYR A 332 24.45 -9.74 -0.06
N ARG A 333 23.30 -10.40 -0.26
CA ARG A 333 22.34 -10.05 -1.29
C ARG A 333 20.94 -10.05 -0.70
N TYR A 334 20.03 -9.32 -1.33
CA TYR A 334 18.66 -9.17 -0.85
C TYR A 334 17.67 -9.20 -2.01
N ARG A 335 16.45 -9.63 -1.73
CA ARG A 335 15.34 -9.62 -2.69
C ARG A 335 14.09 -9.14 -2.00
N GLU A 336 13.32 -8.30 -2.67
CA GLU A 336 12.09 -7.74 -2.10
C GLU A 336 10.97 -8.77 -2.03
N LYS A 337 10.20 -8.73 -0.94
CA LYS A 337 8.99 -9.51 -0.77
C LYS A 337 7.78 -8.64 -1.14
N ILE A 338 7.39 -8.71 -2.40
CA ILE A 338 6.24 -7.97 -2.93
C ILE A 338 4.97 -8.82 -2.74
N ARG A 339 3.94 -8.23 -2.13
CA ARG A 339 2.77 -9.00 -1.65
C ARG A 339 1.43 -8.39 -2.00
N PHE A 340 0.42 -9.25 -2.03
CA PHE A 340 -0.98 -8.83 -1.91
C PHE A 340 -1.42 -8.89 -0.45
N SER A 341 -2.24 -7.90 -0.04
CA SER A 341 -2.85 -7.82 1.30
C SER A 341 -3.64 -9.08 1.68
N ALA A 342 -3.84 -9.28 2.98
CA ALA A 342 -4.76 -10.32 3.48
C ALA A 342 -6.18 -10.12 2.94
N THR A 343 -6.62 -8.86 2.85
CA THR A 343 -7.95 -8.50 2.34
C THR A 343 -8.16 -8.89 0.88
N ALA A 344 -7.22 -8.54 0.00
CA ALA A 344 -7.26 -8.89 -1.42
C ALA A 344 -7.27 -10.43 -1.62
N THR A 345 -6.47 -11.14 -0.82
CA THR A 345 -6.41 -12.59 -0.81
C THR A 345 -7.75 -13.21 -0.39
N ALA A 346 -8.39 -12.67 0.64
CA ALA A 346 -9.72 -13.09 1.09
C ALA A 346 -10.79 -12.84 0.02
N ILE A 347 -10.81 -11.66 -0.60
CA ILE A 347 -11.77 -11.33 -1.67
C ILE A 347 -11.62 -12.31 -2.85
N ARG A 348 -10.39 -12.57 -3.29
CA ARG A 348 -10.10 -13.56 -4.35
C ARG A 348 -10.63 -14.94 -3.99
N PHE A 349 -10.38 -15.42 -2.78
CA PHE A 349 -10.87 -16.71 -2.31
C PHE A 349 -12.41 -16.77 -2.30
N LEU A 350 -13.06 -15.76 -1.71
CA LEU A 350 -14.52 -15.71 -1.57
C LEU A 350 -15.23 -15.66 -2.92
N ASN A 351 -14.69 -14.91 -3.88
CA ASN A 351 -15.25 -14.81 -5.23
C ASN A 351 -15.16 -16.11 -6.02
N ARG A 352 -14.22 -17.00 -5.68
CA ARG A 352 -14.12 -18.35 -6.27
C ARG A 352 -15.14 -19.33 -5.68
N LEU A 353 -15.70 -19.03 -4.51
CA LEU A 353 -16.71 -19.88 -3.90
C LEU A 353 -18.09 -19.65 -4.54
N PRO A 354 -18.87 -20.72 -4.77
CA PRO A 354 -20.29 -20.60 -5.07
C PRO A 354 -21.03 -19.82 -3.98
N ALA A 355 -22.05 -19.05 -4.37
CA ALA A 355 -22.87 -18.25 -3.44
C ALA A 355 -23.43 -19.09 -2.28
N GLU A 356 -23.80 -20.35 -2.53
CA GLU A 356 -24.28 -21.29 -1.51
C GLU A 356 -23.27 -21.56 -0.39
N HIS A 357 -21.96 -21.44 -0.65
CA HIS A 357 -20.90 -21.61 0.35
C HIS A 357 -20.52 -20.26 0.96
N ARG A 358 -20.46 -19.21 0.15
CA ARG A 358 -20.08 -17.86 0.56
C ARG A 358 -21.04 -17.28 1.60
N THR A 359 -22.34 -17.52 1.41
CA THR A 359 -23.42 -17.11 2.34
C THR A 359 -23.43 -17.88 3.66
N GLN A 360 -22.58 -18.90 3.81
CA GLN A 360 -22.49 -19.71 5.03
C GLN A 360 -21.34 -19.27 5.92
N ILE A 361 -20.36 -18.56 5.36
CA ILE A 361 -19.23 -18.03 6.12
C ILE A 361 -19.75 -17.02 7.14
N ARG A 362 -19.30 -17.15 8.39
CA ARG A 362 -19.72 -16.24 9.48
C ARG A 362 -18.63 -15.31 9.94
N ARG A 363 -17.37 -15.77 9.95
CA ARG A 363 -16.26 -15.02 10.57
C ARG A 363 -15.00 -15.11 9.73
N LEU A 364 -14.42 -13.96 9.45
CA LEU A 364 -13.12 -13.82 8.82
C LEU A 364 -12.21 -13.00 9.74
N THR A 365 -10.94 -13.38 9.79
CA THR A 365 -9.89 -12.56 10.39
C THR A 365 -8.82 -12.31 9.33
N LEU A 366 -8.55 -11.05 9.05
CA LEU A 366 -7.58 -10.61 8.04
C LEU A 366 -6.36 -10.05 8.77
N HIS A 367 -5.21 -10.67 8.61
CA HIS A 367 -3.96 -10.30 9.25
C HIS A 367 -3.08 -9.53 8.26
N GLU A 368 -3.16 -8.20 8.31
CA GLU A 368 -2.28 -7.29 7.56
C GLU A 368 -0.99 -7.09 8.38
N ASP A 369 -0.06 -8.03 8.23
CA ASP A 369 1.17 -8.15 9.03
C ASP A 369 2.43 -7.65 8.31
N SER A 370 2.32 -7.33 7.02
CA SER A 370 3.40 -6.92 6.12
C SER A 370 2.90 -5.87 5.13
N PRO A 371 3.79 -5.04 4.54
CA PRO A 371 3.38 -4.12 3.48
C PRO A 371 2.89 -4.89 2.25
N SER A 372 1.98 -4.27 1.48
CA SER A 372 1.41 -4.87 0.28
C SER A 372 1.05 -3.84 -0.77
N VAL A 373 0.92 -4.32 -2.01
CA VAL A 373 0.78 -3.48 -3.21
C VAL A 373 -0.60 -2.81 -3.32
N ASN A 374 -0.64 -1.74 -4.11
CA ASN A 374 -1.84 -1.07 -4.63
C ASN A 374 -2.77 -0.42 -3.58
N MET A 375 -2.17 0.24 -2.59
CA MET A 375 -2.86 1.03 -1.55
C MET A 375 -3.71 0.19 -0.59
N PRO A 376 -3.07 -0.61 0.27
CA PRO A 376 -3.76 -1.58 1.11
C PRO A 376 -4.76 -0.99 2.09
N SER A 377 -4.62 0.25 2.52
CA SER A 377 -5.60 0.92 3.41
C SER A 377 -7.03 0.84 2.85
N LEU A 378 -7.18 1.06 1.54
CA LEU A 378 -8.46 1.06 0.82
C LEU A 378 -9.06 -0.32 0.54
N HIS A 379 -8.31 -1.41 0.76
CA HIS A 379 -8.74 -2.72 0.28
C HIS A 379 -10.03 -3.24 0.95
N ALA A 380 -10.32 -2.78 2.16
CA ALA A 380 -11.52 -3.17 2.91
C ALA A 380 -12.81 -2.82 2.16
N GLN A 381 -12.81 -1.77 1.34
CA GLN A 381 -13.99 -1.35 0.56
C GLN A 381 -14.46 -2.44 -0.40
N GLY A 382 -13.54 -3.26 -0.91
CA GLY A 382 -13.84 -4.42 -1.75
C GLY A 382 -14.67 -5.51 -1.08
N LEU A 383 -14.82 -5.48 0.25
CA LEU A 383 -15.67 -6.40 1.00
C LEU A 383 -17.15 -5.99 0.99
N ALA A 384 -17.49 -4.74 0.62
CA ALA A 384 -18.86 -4.22 0.70
C ALA A 384 -19.90 -5.09 -0.06
N PRO A 385 -19.64 -5.59 -1.28
CA PRO A 385 -20.57 -6.50 -1.96
C PRO A 385 -20.80 -7.82 -1.21
N LEU A 386 -19.77 -8.32 -0.52
CA LEU A 386 -19.82 -9.58 0.23
C LEU A 386 -20.68 -9.45 1.50
N PHE A 387 -20.65 -8.29 2.16
CA PHE A 387 -21.55 -7.99 3.27
C PHE A 387 -23.01 -7.85 2.83
N LYS A 388 -23.25 -7.29 1.64
CA LYS A 388 -24.59 -7.17 1.06
C LYS A 388 -25.18 -8.55 0.70
N GLU A 389 -24.35 -9.45 0.18
CA GLU A 389 -24.73 -10.84 -0.11
C GLU A 389 -24.96 -11.67 1.17
N ASN A 390 -24.12 -11.47 2.19
CA ASN A 390 -24.14 -12.22 3.43
C ASN A 390 -24.16 -11.29 4.65
N SER A 391 -25.37 -10.92 5.10
CA SER A 391 -25.58 -10.02 6.24
C SER A 391 -25.11 -10.58 7.59
N LEU A 392 -24.80 -11.88 7.65
CA LEU A 392 -24.27 -12.56 8.83
C LEU A 392 -22.74 -12.63 8.84
N LEU A 393 -22.08 -12.15 7.78
CA LEU A 393 -20.63 -12.10 7.70
C LEU A 393 -20.09 -11.06 8.69
N ARG A 394 -19.14 -11.48 9.52
CA ARG A 394 -18.36 -10.64 10.41
C ARG A 394 -16.89 -10.72 10.00
N VAL A 395 -16.24 -9.57 9.85
CA VAL A 395 -14.83 -9.45 9.47
C VAL A 395 -14.10 -8.64 10.52
N GLU A 396 -13.03 -9.20 11.04
CA GLU A 396 -12.04 -8.48 11.83
C GLU A 396 -10.79 -8.28 10.97
N ARG A 397 -10.42 -7.03 10.71
CA ARG A 397 -9.19 -6.66 10.01
C ARG A 397 -8.17 -6.18 11.04
N ARG A 398 -7.12 -6.96 11.21
CA ARG A 398 -6.02 -6.71 12.13
C ARG A 398 -4.84 -6.17 11.34
N VAL A 399 -4.32 -5.02 11.75
CA VAL A 399 -3.28 -4.30 11.02
C VAL A 399 -2.11 -4.02 11.97
N SER A 400 -0.94 -4.57 11.64
CA SER A 400 0.26 -4.33 12.42
C SER A 400 0.77 -2.90 12.21
N VAL A 401 0.97 -2.16 13.31
CA VAL A 401 1.49 -0.77 13.26
C VAL A 401 2.87 -0.74 12.59
N PHE A 402 3.77 -1.62 13.01
CA PHE A 402 5.15 -1.63 12.55
C PHE A 402 5.42 -2.66 11.44
N GLY A 403 4.66 -3.75 11.39
CA GLY A 403 4.76 -4.74 10.32
C GLY A 403 4.13 -4.25 9.02
N CYS A 404 3.06 -3.45 9.08
CA CYS A 404 2.29 -3.05 7.90
C CYS A 404 2.22 -1.54 7.69
N VAL A 405 1.69 -0.77 8.67
CA VAL A 405 1.43 0.68 8.49
C VAL A 405 2.73 1.47 8.27
N HIS A 406 3.76 1.20 9.07
CA HIS A 406 5.02 1.92 9.01
C HIS A 406 6.22 0.97 9.12
N SER A 407 6.46 0.25 8.02
CA SER A 407 7.63 -0.61 7.83
C SER A 407 8.63 0.07 6.88
N PHE A 408 9.63 0.74 7.45
CA PHE A 408 10.61 1.54 6.72
C PHE A 408 12.02 0.91 6.71
N ALA A 409 12.18 -0.30 7.25
CA ALA A 409 13.47 -0.95 7.29
C ALA A 409 14.03 -1.22 5.89
N VAL A 410 15.35 -1.04 5.74
CA VAL A 410 16.08 -1.21 4.48
C VAL A 410 17.33 -2.07 4.69
N PRO A 411 17.75 -2.86 3.69
CA PRO A 411 18.92 -3.71 3.82
C PRO A 411 20.21 -2.87 3.81
N GLY A 412 21.01 -3.00 4.87
CA GLY A 412 22.34 -2.38 4.99
C GLY A 412 23.28 -3.28 5.80
N LYS A 413 24.61 -3.10 5.72
CA LYS A 413 25.58 -3.98 6.40
C LYS A 413 25.27 -4.24 7.89
N ASP A 414 24.64 -3.26 8.54
CA ASP A 414 24.22 -3.32 9.94
C ASP A 414 23.24 -4.47 10.25
N TRP A 415 22.50 -5.01 9.27
CA TRP A 415 21.59 -6.15 9.51
C TRP A 415 22.33 -7.44 9.89
N MET A 416 23.57 -7.59 9.44
CA MET A 416 24.40 -8.77 9.75
C MET A 416 24.90 -8.75 11.19
N THR A 417 25.17 -7.55 11.73
CA THR A 417 25.70 -7.36 13.08
C THR A 417 24.63 -6.98 14.10
N ARG A 418 23.47 -6.49 13.65
CA ARG A 418 22.28 -6.11 14.44
C ARG A 418 22.53 -5.10 15.56
N HIS A 419 23.69 -4.45 15.55
CA HIS A 419 24.16 -3.60 16.64
C HIS A 419 23.66 -2.15 16.60
N LYS A 420 23.14 -1.70 15.46
CA LYS A 420 22.78 -0.31 15.25
C LYS A 420 21.28 -0.10 15.45
N PRO A 421 20.85 0.71 16.43
CA PRO A 421 19.46 1.11 16.52
C PRO A 421 19.11 2.05 15.36
N SER A 422 17.91 1.89 14.81
CA SER A 422 17.31 2.84 13.85
C SER A 422 16.34 3.75 14.59
N PRO A 423 16.38 5.07 14.37
CA PRO A 423 15.39 5.97 14.96
C PRO A 423 14.04 5.76 14.27
N PHE A 424 12.97 5.77 15.06
CA PHE A 424 11.63 6.00 14.55
C PHE A 424 11.46 7.50 14.28
N TYR A 425 10.78 7.87 13.19
CA TYR A 425 10.52 9.27 12.83
C TYR A 425 9.02 9.50 12.66
N GLY A 426 8.44 10.29 13.55
CA GLY A 426 6.99 10.53 13.64
C GLY A 426 6.34 11.13 12.40
N PRO A 427 6.94 12.14 11.74
CA PRO A 427 6.34 12.77 10.56
C PRO A 427 6.12 11.83 9.38
N ASP A 428 6.96 10.80 9.21
CA ASP A 428 6.75 9.78 8.17
C ASP A 428 5.67 8.74 8.56
N PHE A 429 5.32 8.67 9.84
CA PHE A 429 4.32 7.75 10.38
C PHE A 429 2.90 8.32 10.31
N LEU A 430 2.72 9.60 10.65
CA LEU A 430 1.41 10.21 10.79
C LEU A 430 0.55 10.13 9.52
N PRO A 431 1.05 10.48 8.32
CA PRO A 431 0.25 10.37 7.11
C PRO A 431 -0.17 8.95 6.78
N LYS A 432 0.73 7.99 6.97
CA LYS A 432 0.42 6.56 6.74
C LYS A 432 -0.67 6.10 7.70
N LEU A 433 -0.56 6.41 8.99
CA LEU A 433 -1.59 6.08 9.96
C LEU A 433 -2.94 6.75 9.62
N GLN A 434 -2.89 8.03 9.21
CA GLN A 434 -4.07 8.78 8.81
C GLN A 434 -4.84 8.09 7.67
N SER A 435 -4.17 7.70 6.58
CA SER A 435 -4.82 7.02 5.46
C SER A 435 -5.50 5.73 5.91
N TRP A 436 -4.82 4.90 6.73
CA TRP A 436 -5.39 3.66 7.25
C TRP A 436 -6.65 3.86 8.11
N LEU A 437 -6.64 4.87 8.99
CA LEU A 437 -7.78 5.14 9.86
C LEU A 437 -8.95 5.78 9.10
N ILE A 438 -8.69 6.72 8.19
CA ILE A 438 -9.74 7.37 7.40
C ILE A 438 -10.40 6.36 6.45
N ASP A 439 -9.61 5.52 5.78
CA ASP A 439 -10.14 4.51 4.87
C ASP A 439 -10.96 3.45 5.62
N ALA A 440 -10.57 3.13 6.85
CA ALA A 440 -11.36 2.26 7.71
C ALA A 440 -12.66 2.93 8.17
N LEU A 441 -12.65 4.23 8.50
CA LEU A 441 -13.86 5.00 8.80
C LEU A 441 -14.86 4.97 7.64
N ALA A 442 -14.38 5.12 6.40
CA ALA A 442 -15.19 5.15 5.19
C ALA A 442 -16.02 3.87 4.98
N MET A 443 -15.68 2.75 5.62
CA MET A 443 -16.49 1.53 5.59
C MET A 443 -17.91 1.73 6.14
N ARG A 444 -18.12 2.72 7.02
CA ARG A 444 -19.44 3.05 7.58
C ARG A 444 -20.40 3.57 6.50
N ASP A 445 -19.87 4.26 5.51
CA ASP A 445 -20.66 4.93 4.47
C ASP A 445 -21.07 3.97 3.33
N LEU A 446 -20.55 2.73 3.33
CA LEU A 446 -20.82 1.73 2.29
C LEU A 446 -22.15 0.96 2.49
N GLY A 447 -22.91 1.29 3.53
CA GLY A 447 -24.20 0.65 3.84
C GLY A 447 -24.06 -0.82 4.22
N ILE A 448 -22.97 -1.20 4.88
CA ILE A 448 -22.77 -2.55 5.42
C ILE A 448 -23.55 -2.74 6.74
N PRO A 449 -23.90 -3.98 7.13
CA PRO A 449 -24.60 -4.21 8.40
C PRO A 449 -23.79 -3.69 9.60
N LEU A 450 -24.48 -3.14 10.60
CA LEU A 450 -23.85 -2.71 11.85
C LEU A 450 -23.08 -3.87 12.50
N ASP A 451 -21.93 -3.55 13.10
CA ASP A 451 -21.01 -4.49 13.75
C ASP A 451 -20.47 -5.60 12.84
N SER A 452 -20.57 -5.47 11.50
CA SER A 452 -20.07 -6.49 10.56
C SER A 452 -18.58 -6.37 10.27
N PHE A 453 -18.00 -5.19 10.51
CA PHE A 453 -16.59 -4.90 10.28
C PHE A 453 -15.96 -4.31 11.53
N ILE A 454 -14.80 -4.84 11.90
CA ILE A 454 -13.96 -4.35 13.00
C ILE A 454 -12.57 -4.10 12.42
N PHE A 455 -11.97 -2.96 12.78
CA PHE A 455 -10.60 -2.60 12.46
C PHE A 455 -9.78 -2.58 13.74
N THR A 456 -8.76 -3.42 13.83
CA THR A 456 -7.89 -3.57 15.01
C THR A 456 -6.47 -3.16 14.65
N LEU A 457 -5.93 -2.15 15.33
CA LEU A 457 -4.49 -1.85 15.29
C LEU A 457 -3.74 -2.76 16.27
N GLU A 458 -2.71 -3.45 15.79
CA GLU A 458 -1.92 -4.38 16.59
C GLU A 458 -0.49 -3.85 16.76
N GLY A 459 -0.11 -3.60 18.02
CA GLY A 459 1.26 -3.39 18.45
C GLY A 459 1.97 -4.70 18.83
N GLY A 460 1.19 -5.72 19.22
CA GLY A 460 1.71 -7.04 19.59
C GLY A 460 2.74 -6.95 20.72
N PRO A 461 3.94 -7.56 20.56
CA PRO A 461 5.02 -7.48 21.55
C PRO A 461 5.54 -6.05 21.82
N TYR A 462 5.23 -5.08 20.95
CA TYR A 462 5.74 -3.72 21.00
C TYR A 462 4.65 -2.71 21.41
N SER A 463 3.62 -3.17 22.13
CA SER A 463 2.52 -2.34 22.62
C SER A 463 2.98 -1.13 23.44
N ASP A 464 4.03 -1.28 24.25
CA ASP A 464 4.59 -0.16 25.03
C ASP A 464 5.18 0.94 24.14
N LEU A 465 5.86 0.58 23.05
CA LEU A 465 6.34 1.54 22.06
C LEU A 465 5.16 2.21 21.34
N CYS A 466 4.12 1.45 21.00
CA CYS A 466 2.91 2.04 20.44
C CYS A 466 2.27 3.05 21.40
N ASN A 467 2.22 2.78 22.70
CA ASN A 467 1.69 3.73 23.70
C ASN A 467 2.48 5.05 23.68
N GLU A 468 3.82 4.97 23.67
CA GLU A 468 4.70 6.14 23.62
C GLU A 468 4.50 6.94 22.31
N VAL A 469 4.54 6.25 21.17
CA VAL A 469 4.37 6.88 19.85
C VAL A 469 2.99 7.55 19.72
N PHE A 470 1.91 6.89 20.16
CA PHE A 470 0.58 7.48 20.09
C PHE A 470 0.45 8.70 21.01
N GLN A 471 1.02 8.66 22.21
CA GLN A 471 0.96 9.81 23.12
C GLN A 471 1.82 10.98 22.63
N ALA A 472 3.07 10.72 22.24
CA ALA A 472 4.07 11.75 21.98
C ALA A 472 4.06 12.26 20.53
N CYS A 473 3.55 11.47 19.58
CA CYS A 473 3.46 11.86 18.17
C CYS A 473 2.02 12.12 17.73
N VAL A 474 1.09 11.16 17.94
CA VAL A 474 -0.29 11.28 17.43
C VAL A 474 -1.10 12.33 18.18
N HIS A 475 -1.22 12.21 19.51
CA HIS A 475 -1.99 13.18 20.31
C HIS A 475 -1.33 14.57 20.33
N MET A 476 0.00 14.62 20.35
CA MET A 476 0.72 15.89 20.26
C MET A 476 0.50 16.56 18.92
N GLY A 477 0.63 15.85 17.79
CA GLY A 477 0.41 16.42 16.46
C GLY A 477 -1.02 16.93 16.25
N ILE A 478 -2.02 16.25 16.81
CA ILE A 478 -3.42 16.74 16.81
C ILE A 478 -3.55 18.03 17.63
N ALA A 479 -2.98 18.06 18.84
CA ALA A 479 -3.07 19.22 19.71
C ALA A 479 -2.29 20.43 19.16
N GLU A 480 -1.11 20.23 18.57
CA GLU A 480 -0.34 21.27 17.89
C GLU A 480 -1.11 21.89 16.73
N GLY A 481 -1.76 21.08 15.88
CA GLY A 481 -2.59 21.58 14.79
C GLY A 481 -3.79 22.40 15.27
N GLU A 482 -4.43 21.98 16.36
CA GLU A 482 -5.53 22.73 16.97
C GLU A 482 -5.08 24.02 17.65
N ALA A 483 -3.98 23.96 18.40
CA ALA A 483 -3.38 25.13 19.05
C ALA A 483 -2.94 26.16 18.00
N PHE A 484 -2.37 25.72 16.87
CA PHE A 484 -2.02 26.60 15.77
C PHE A 484 -3.22 27.36 15.22
N ASN A 485 -4.32 26.65 14.94
CA ASN A 485 -5.55 27.30 14.47
C ASN A 485 -6.10 28.30 15.50
N GLN A 486 -6.07 27.97 16.79
CA GLN A 486 -6.53 28.88 17.86
C GLN A 486 -5.62 30.11 17.99
N CYS A 487 -4.30 29.96 17.90
CA CYS A 487 -3.37 31.08 17.90
C CYS A 487 -3.60 32.02 16.69
N CYS A 488 -3.97 31.47 15.53
CA CYS A 488 -4.37 32.27 14.36
C CYS A 488 -5.64 33.08 14.65
N GLU A 489 -6.67 32.46 15.25
CA GLU A 489 -7.93 33.13 15.60
C GLU A 489 -7.77 34.23 16.66
N LEU A 490 -6.78 34.09 17.54
CA LEU A 490 -6.45 35.06 18.58
C LEU A 490 -5.53 36.20 18.10
N ASP A 491 -5.20 36.26 16.81
CA ASP A 491 -4.26 37.23 16.21
C ASP A 491 -2.92 37.29 16.96
N LEU A 492 -2.46 36.15 17.50
CA LEU A 492 -1.17 36.10 18.21
C LEU A 492 0.03 36.27 17.26
N PHE A 493 -0.19 36.14 15.96
CA PHE A 493 0.84 36.25 14.94
C PHE A 493 0.86 37.66 14.32
N ARG A 494 1.92 38.45 14.61
CA ARG A 494 2.09 39.83 14.11
C ARG A 494 2.36 39.93 12.59
N SER A 495 2.78 38.84 11.95
CA SER A 495 3.16 38.80 10.54
C SER A 495 2.80 37.44 9.90
N ILE A 496 1.56 37.29 9.43
CA ILE A 496 1.14 36.12 8.64
C ILE A 496 1.51 36.28 7.15
N ASP A 497 1.84 37.50 6.72
CA ASP A 497 1.98 37.90 5.31
C ASP A 497 3.18 37.25 4.57
N SER A 498 4.09 36.59 5.29
CA SER A 498 5.32 36.01 4.71
C SER A 498 5.20 34.55 4.25
N MET A 499 4.12 33.81 4.55
CA MET A 499 4.10 32.37 4.28
C MET A 499 2.75 31.83 3.83
N SER A 500 2.61 31.67 2.52
CA SER A 500 1.69 30.70 1.89
C SER A 500 2.08 29.22 2.19
N VAL A 501 2.73 28.96 3.34
CA VAL A 501 3.48 27.74 3.65
C VAL A 501 3.12 27.19 5.05
N THR A 502 2.33 27.90 5.88
CA THR A 502 2.11 27.53 7.30
C THR A 502 0.84 26.74 7.58
N ALA A 503 -0.28 27.06 6.92
CA ALA A 503 -1.54 26.31 7.11
C ALA A 503 -1.43 24.82 6.72
N ASP A 504 -0.45 24.47 5.87
CA ASP A 504 -0.26 23.11 5.38
C ASP A 504 0.77 22.30 6.20
N LYS A 505 1.56 22.92 7.09
CA LYS A 505 2.62 22.23 7.87
C LYS A 505 2.08 21.39 9.03
N PHE A 506 0.95 21.77 9.60
CA PHE A 506 0.31 21.10 10.75
C PHE A 506 -1.01 20.41 10.36
N PHE A 507 -1.25 20.22 9.07
CA PHE A 507 -2.55 19.76 8.60
C PHE A 507 -2.72 18.25 8.80
N LEU A 508 -3.40 17.89 9.89
CA LEU A 508 -4.08 16.60 10.01
C LEU A 508 -5.53 16.76 9.57
N GLU A 509 -6.02 15.79 8.81
CA GLU A 509 -7.39 15.82 8.32
C GLU A 509 -8.38 15.70 9.50
N PRO A 510 -9.49 16.46 9.55
CA PRO A 510 -10.44 16.38 10.67
C PRO A 510 -10.98 14.96 10.94
N ARG A 511 -11.15 14.13 9.89
CA ARG A 511 -11.56 12.72 10.03
C ARG A 511 -10.51 11.87 10.77
N PHE A 512 -9.24 12.27 10.75
CA PHE A 512 -8.19 11.59 11.51
C PHE A 512 -8.40 11.73 13.02
N LYS A 513 -8.67 12.96 13.48
CA LYS A 513 -9.00 13.23 14.88
C LYS A 513 -10.23 12.41 15.31
N GLU A 514 -11.29 12.43 14.51
CA GLU A 514 -12.50 11.63 14.76
C GLU A 514 -12.16 10.12 14.90
N ALA A 515 -11.30 9.59 14.03
CA ALA A 515 -10.87 8.20 14.09
C ALA A 515 -10.11 7.89 15.39
N ILE A 516 -9.20 8.77 15.81
CA ILE A 516 -8.44 8.64 17.07
C ILE A 516 -9.38 8.71 18.28
N GLU A 517 -10.35 9.62 18.30
CA GLU A 517 -11.36 9.69 19.36
C GLU A 517 -12.17 8.38 19.46
N HIS A 518 -12.56 7.81 18.32
CA HIS A 518 -13.25 6.52 18.29
C HIS A 518 -12.37 5.35 18.77
N LEU A 519 -11.07 5.39 18.45
CA LEU A 519 -10.09 4.40 18.90
C LEU A 519 -9.90 4.47 20.42
N VAL A 520 -9.70 5.67 20.97
CA VAL A 520 -9.53 5.92 22.42
C VAL A 520 -10.78 5.54 23.20
N ASN A 521 -11.95 6.00 22.77
CA ASN A 521 -13.20 5.79 23.48
C ASN A 521 -13.81 4.40 23.25
N LYS A 522 -13.27 3.61 22.31
CA LYS A 522 -13.81 2.30 21.89
C LYS A 522 -15.28 2.36 21.46
N THR A 523 -15.71 3.49 20.91
CA THR A 523 -17.11 3.75 20.54
C THR A 523 -17.45 3.32 19.12
N SER A 524 -16.42 3.13 18.27
CA SER A 524 -16.46 2.73 16.85
C SER A 524 -16.33 1.23 16.53
N ILE A 525 -15.94 0.99 15.27
CA ILE A 525 -15.35 -0.21 14.66
C ILE A 525 -13.88 -0.38 15.05
N PHE A 526 -13.25 0.67 15.61
CA PHE A 526 -11.84 0.71 15.93
C PHE A 526 -11.50 0.02 17.25
N ARG A 527 -10.43 -0.77 17.24
CA ARG A 527 -9.86 -1.44 18.40
C ARG A 527 -8.34 -1.33 18.35
N SER A 528 -7.70 -1.49 19.50
CA SER A 528 -6.25 -1.66 19.63
C SER A 528 -5.96 -2.68 20.72
N ASP A 529 -4.83 -3.39 20.59
CA ASP A 529 -4.28 -4.24 21.66
C ASP A 529 -3.34 -3.48 22.62
N PHE A 530 -3.06 -2.21 22.32
CA PHE A 530 -2.31 -1.27 23.15
C PHE A 530 -3.18 -0.08 23.59
N ASN A 531 -2.67 0.74 24.51
CA ASN A 531 -3.33 1.96 24.97
C ASN A 531 -3.08 3.10 23.98
N PRO A 532 -4.10 3.60 23.26
CA PRO A 532 -3.93 4.66 22.27
C PRO A 532 -3.64 6.04 22.88
N GLY A 533 -3.47 6.15 24.20
CA GLY A 533 -3.13 7.39 24.89
C GLY A 533 -4.34 8.26 25.22
N VAL A 534 -4.07 9.48 25.70
CA VAL A 534 -5.08 10.49 26.02
C VAL A 534 -4.84 11.77 25.21
N PRO A 535 -5.92 12.46 24.77
CA PRO A 535 -5.80 13.75 24.10
C PRO A 535 -4.98 14.74 24.91
N VAL A 536 -4.08 15.46 24.23
CA VAL A 536 -3.35 16.59 24.79
C VAL A 536 -4.22 17.84 24.68
N ASP A 537 -4.25 18.67 25.72
CA ASP A 537 -5.06 19.90 25.73
C ASP A 537 -4.40 20.97 24.84
N PRO A 538 -5.04 21.39 23.74
CA PRO A 538 -4.48 22.43 22.87
C PRO A 538 -4.40 23.79 23.58
N ASN A 539 -5.25 24.07 24.58
CA ASN A 539 -5.21 25.36 25.28
C ASN A 539 -3.92 25.55 26.08
N ALA A 540 -3.38 24.47 26.65
CA ALA A 540 -2.09 24.52 27.32
C ALA A 540 -0.97 24.93 26.36
N LEU A 541 -1.00 24.44 25.11
CA LEU A 541 -0.04 24.83 24.07
C LEU A 541 -0.24 26.29 23.64
N VAL A 542 -1.48 26.75 23.53
CA VAL A 542 -1.79 28.16 23.24
C VAL A 542 -1.28 29.07 24.36
N GLU A 543 -1.51 28.71 25.63
CA GLU A 543 -1.01 29.47 26.79
C GLU A 543 0.52 29.53 26.82
N GLU A 544 1.20 28.42 26.50
CA GLU A 544 2.66 28.39 26.35
C GLU A 544 3.16 29.32 25.23
N SER A 545 2.36 29.51 24.18
CA SER A 545 2.69 30.40 23.05
C SER A 545 2.52 31.89 23.35
N ILE A 546 1.84 32.26 24.43
CA ILE A 546 1.65 33.67 24.81
C ILE A 546 2.99 34.26 25.27
N GLY A 547 3.52 35.21 24.50
CA GLY A 547 4.77 35.93 24.80
C GLY A 547 5.93 35.63 23.85
N PHE A 548 5.74 34.74 22.88
CA PHE A 548 6.63 34.64 21.72
C PHE A 548 6.26 35.77 20.72
N ASP A 549 7.24 36.63 20.40
CA ASP A 549 7.02 37.83 19.59
C ASP A 549 7.12 37.58 18.06
N ASP A 550 7.69 36.44 17.64
CA ASP A 550 7.89 36.05 16.24
C ASP A 550 7.16 34.73 15.88
N LEU A 551 6.52 34.71 14.71
CA LEU A 551 5.89 33.52 14.13
C LEU A 551 6.93 32.44 13.81
N GLU A 552 8.15 32.82 13.43
CA GLU A 552 9.25 31.89 13.15
C GLU A 552 9.66 31.14 14.43
N ASP A 553 9.80 31.84 15.56
CA ASP A 553 10.11 31.24 16.87
C ASP A 553 9.02 30.26 17.35
N LEU A 554 7.75 30.58 17.09
CA LEU A 554 6.60 29.73 17.42
C LEU A 554 6.52 28.49 16.53
N ILE A 555 6.74 28.64 15.22
CA ILE A 555 6.76 27.53 14.28
C ILE A 555 7.94 26.62 14.57
N GLU A 556 9.15 27.15 14.79
CA GLU A 556 10.30 26.33 15.15
C GLU A 556 10.01 25.51 16.42
N ARG A 557 9.45 26.14 17.47
CA ARG A 557 9.09 25.46 18.73
C ARG A 557 8.15 24.26 18.54
N TRP A 558 7.19 24.38 17.63
CA TRP A 558 6.20 23.32 17.33
C TRP A 558 6.70 22.32 16.27
N GLU A 559 7.50 22.77 15.30
CA GLU A 559 8.24 21.89 14.37
C GLU A 559 9.15 20.89 15.11
N TYR A 560 9.62 21.24 16.32
CA TYR A 560 10.47 20.35 17.12
C TYR A 560 9.73 19.28 17.94
N GLN A 561 8.43 19.40 18.21
CA GLN A 561 7.74 18.46 19.12
C GLN A 561 7.18 17.24 18.37
N ALA A 562 6.03 17.33 17.70
CA ALA A 562 5.55 16.23 16.86
C ALA A 562 6.31 16.15 15.53
N GLY A 563 6.61 17.31 14.94
CA GLY A 563 7.32 17.47 13.65
C GLY A 563 8.78 17.00 13.64
N SER A 564 9.38 16.77 14.80
CA SER A 564 10.73 16.21 14.95
C SER A 564 10.76 15.03 15.93
N PHE A 565 9.59 14.44 16.23
CA PHE A 565 9.49 13.32 17.15
C PHE A 565 10.37 12.16 16.67
N THR A 566 11.32 11.78 17.51
CA THR A 566 12.15 10.61 17.31
C THR A 566 12.27 9.82 18.60
N CYS A 567 12.17 8.49 18.50
CA CYS A 567 12.44 7.60 19.62
C CYS A 567 13.33 6.43 19.17
N LYS A 568 13.98 5.79 20.13
CA LYS A 568 14.83 4.63 19.85
C LYS A 568 13.95 3.40 19.63
N MET A 569 14.10 2.78 18.47
CA MET A 569 13.38 1.56 18.18
C MET A 569 14.15 0.33 18.68
N PRO A 570 13.47 -0.68 19.25
CA PRO A 570 14.06 -1.98 19.53
C PRO A 570 14.69 -2.59 18.26
N THR A 571 15.87 -3.20 18.41
CA THR A 571 16.61 -3.77 17.26
C THR A 571 15.89 -4.97 16.66
N ASP A 572 15.26 -5.80 17.48
CA ASP A 572 14.41 -6.92 17.06
C ASP A 572 13.20 -6.45 16.24
N LEU A 573 12.58 -5.34 16.62
CA LEU A 573 11.51 -4.72 15.81
C LEU A 573 12.01 -4.33 14.42
N TYR A 574 13.16 -3.64 14.33
CA TYR A 574 13.70 -3.23 13.04
C TYR A 574 14.12 -4.42 12.17
N TYR A 575 14.87 -5.37 12.72
CA TYR A 575 15.50 -6.44 11.93
C TYR A 575 14.61 -7.67 11.77
N ASP A 576 13.94 -8.14 12.82
CA ASP A 576 13.19 -9.40 12.81
C ASP A 576 11.72 -9.23 12.41
N VAL A 577 11.18 -8.00 12.47
CA VAL A 577 9.81 -7.70 12.03
C VAL A 577 9.79 -6.87 10.75
N MET A 578 10.33 -5.64 10.77
CA MET A 578 10.23 -4.75 9.61
C MET A 578 11.10 -5.24 8.44
N LEU A 579 12.38 -5.50 8.67
CA LEU A 579 13.30 -5.89 7.60
C LEU A 579 12.97 -7.30 7.06
N ALA A 580 12.72 -8.25 7.96
CA ALA A 580 12.35 -9.62 7.59
C ALA A 580 11.01 -9.69 6.85
N SER A 581 10.06 -8.80 7.14
CA SER A 581 8.82 -8.70 6.37
C SER A 581 9.07 -8.14 4.97
N LYS A 582 10.00 -7.19 4.78
CA LYS A 582 10.22 -6.59 3.45
C LYS A 582 11.17 -7.35 2.53
N TYR A 583 12.13 -8.11 3.06
CA TYR A 583 13.20 -8.71 2.25
C TYR A 583 13.47 -10.18 2.56
N ASP A 584 13.79 -10.95 1.52
CA ASP A 584 14.64 -12.13 1.63
C ASP A 584 16.09 -11.65 1.71
N LEU A 585 16.86 -12.15 2.68
CA LEU A 585 18.26 -11.81 2.89
C LEU A 585 19.10 -13.07 2.80
N GLN A 586 20.28 -12.96 2.18
CA GLN A 586 21.25 -14.05 2.15
C GLN A 586 22.65 -13.47 2.29
N THR A 587 23.44 -13.97 3.26
CA THR A 587 24.86 -13.61 3.35
C THR A 587 25.66 -14.26 2.23
N ARG A 588 26.89 -13.78 1.99
CA ARG A 588 27.85 -14.41 1.09
C ARG A 588 28.06 -15.88 1.42
N GLU A 589 28.24 -16.21 2.70
CA GLU A 589 28.47 -17.58 3.19
C GLU A 589 27.27 -18.47 2.90
N GLN A 590 26.07 -18.00 3.26
CA GLN A 590 24.82 -18.71 2.99
C GLN A 590 24.61 -18.95 1.49
N TYR A 591 25.07 -18.03 0.63
CA TYR A 591 25.03 -18.21 -0.82
C TYR A 591 26.02 -19.30 -1.28
N ILE A 592 27.27 -19.26 -0.83
CA ILE A 592 28.28 -20.27 -1.16
C ILE A 592 27.81 -21.67 -0.75
N GLU A 593 27.28 -21.80 0.46
CA GLU A 593 26.71 -23.04 0.99
C GLU A 593 25.52 -23.52 0.15
N SER A 594 24.63 -22.61 -0.25
CA SER A 594 23.47 -22.97 -1.07
C SER A 594 23.85 -23.40 -2.51
N GLN A 595 25.08 -23.10 -2.95
CA GLN A 595 25.66 -23.62 -4.21
C GLN A 595 26.48 -24.90 -4.02
N GLY A 596 26.55 -25.45 -2.80
CA GLY A 596 27.34 -26.65 -2.49
C GLY A 596 28.85 -26.41 -2.30
N GLY A 597 29.27 -25.14 -2.16
CA GLY A 597 30.64 -24.78 -1.78
C GLY A 597 30.89 -24.96 -0.28
N LYS A 598 32.17 -24.97 0.13
CA LYS A 598 32.59 -24.88 1.53
C LYS A 598 33.28 -23.54 1.78
N VAL A 599 32.85 -22.81 2.80
CA VAL A 599 33.55 -21.62 3.29
C VAL A 599 34.85 -22.08 3.96
N THR A 600 36.00 -21.58 3.52
CA THR A 600 37.28 -21.88 4.18
C THR A 600 37.56 -20.90 5.30
N GLU A 601 38.18 -21.32 6.41
CA GLU A 601 38.51 -20.48 7.58
C GLU A 601 39.42 -19.27 7.24
N GLN A 602 39.95 -19.18 6.02
CA GLN A 602 40.68 -18.01 5.52
C GLN A 602 39.76 -16.88 5.00
N ASP A 603 38.45 -17.12 4.90
CA ASP A 603 37.45 -16.21 4.36
C ASP A 603 36.52 -15.59 5.44
N SER A 604 36.87 -15.74 6.73
CA SER A 604 36.09 -15.27 7.89
C SER A 604 36.64 -14.00 8.52
#